data_AF-X7ENC5-F1
#
_entry.id   AF-X7ENC5-F1
#
_cell.length_a   1.000
_cell.length_b   1.000
_cell.length_c   1.000
_cell.angle_alpha   90.00
_cell.angle_beta   90.00
_cell.angle_gamma   90.00
#
_symmetry.space_group_name_H-M   'P 1'
#
loop_
_entity.id
_entity.type
_entity.pdbx_description
1 polymer ?
#
loop_
_entity_poly.entity_id
_entity_poly.type
_entity_poly.pdbx_seq_one_letter_code
_entity_poly.pdbx_strand_id
1 'polypeptide(L)'
;MTDTRRRRSIALIERLARDRAKAAAREHATLDAEHARLVAERDDVLASLVDYPALPDAAAARYVAGWIRSVSAHADHLAQDAARTRVRCDEVARQAADEFREAETYRHLIDRIDAAGAERERAAEIELLSAYLTKQPRTD
;
A
#
# COMPACT_ATOMS: atom_id res chain seq x y z
N MET A 1 -0.68 -29.69 -18.19
CA MET A 1 -1.60 -28.69 -17.61
C MET A 1 -2.04 -27.76 -18.73
N THR A 2 -3.34 -27.55 -18.96
CA THR A 2 -3.81 -26.73 -20.11
C THR A 2 -3.50 -25.24 -19.91
N ASP A 3 -3.21 -24.50 -20.98
CA ASP A 3 -2.91 -23.05 -20.92
C ASP A 3 -4.03 -22.26 -20.24
N THR A 4 -5.29 -22.65 -20.44
CA THR A 4 -6.46 -22.07 -19.77
C THR A 4 -6.39 -22.24 -18.24
N ARG A 5 -5.95 -23.41 -17.76
CA ARG A 5 -5.79 -23.67 -16.31
C ARG A 5 -4.64 -22.83 -15.75
N ARG A 6 -3.51 -22.75 -16.46
CA ARG A 6 -2.37 -21.91 -16.08
C ARG A 6 -2.76 -20.44 -15.97
N ARG A 7 -3.44 -19.89 -16.98
CA ARG A 7 -3.93 -18.51 -16.99
C ARG A 7 -4.85 -18.23 -15.80
N ARG A 8 -5.83 -19.11 -15.54
CA ARG A 8 -6.75 -18.97 -14.39
C ARG A 8 -6.02 -18.97 -13.05
N SER A 9 -5.03 -19.86 -12.88
CA SER A 9 -4.19 -19.88 -11.67
C SER A 9 -3.43 -18.57 -11.49
N ILE A 10 -2.78 -18.05 -12.53
CA ILE A 10 -2.03 -16.79 -12.45
C ILE A 10 -2.96 -15.60 -12.17
N ALA A 11 -4.14 -15.56 -12.81
CA ALA A 11 -5.14 -14.52 -12.57
C ALA A 11 -5.66 -14.53 -11.12
N LEU A 12 -5.77 -15.69 -10.49
CA LEU A 12 -6.13 -15.77 -9.07
C LEU A 12 -5.02 -15.20 -8.18
N ILE A 13 -3.76 -15.55 -8.45
CA ILE A 13 -2.61 -15.04 -7.68
C ILE A 13 -2.48 -13.52 -7.84
N GLU A 14 -2.62 -13.02 -9.07
CA GLU A 14 -2.63 -11.58 -9.38
C GLU A 14 -3.67 -10.82 -8.57
N ARG A 15 -4.90 -11.35 -8.52
CA ARG A 15 -5.98 -10.75 -7.74
C ARG A 15 -5.68 -10.76 -6.24
N LEU A 16 -5.16 -11.87 -5.71
CA LEU A 16 -4.78 -11.97 -4.30
C LEU A 16 -3.69 -10.96 -3.93
N ALA A 17 -2.67 -10.79 -4.78
CA ALA A 17 -1.62 -9.78 -4.57
C ALA A 17 -2.20 -8.35 -4.60
N ARG A 18 -3.11 -8.04 -5.53
CA ARG A 18 -3.80 -6.74 -5.54
C ARG A 18 -4.62 -6.51 -4.27
N ASP A 19 -5.32 -7.52 -3.78
CA ASP A 19 -6.15 -7.41 -2.59
C ASP A 19 -5.28 -7.21 -1.33
N ARG A 20 -4.12 -7.86 -1.24
CA ARG A 20 -3.11 -7.60 -0.20
C ARG A 20 -2.53 -6.20 -0.27
N ALA A 21 -2.15 -5.73 -1.47
CA ALA A 21 -1.67 -4.37 -1.66
C ALA A 21 -2.69 -3.32 -1.22
N LYS A 22 -3.98 -3.53 -1.54
CA LYS A 22 -5.07 -2.66 -1.08
C LYS A 22 -5.28 -2.70 0.42
N ALA A 23 -5.19 -3.87 1.04
CA ALA A 23 -5.31 -4.01 2.48
C ALA A 23 -4.17 -3.27 3.20
N ALA A 24 -2.92 -3.47 2.75
CA ALA A 24 -1.76 -2.76 3.26
C ALA A 24 -1.88 -1.24 3.08
N ALA A 25 -2.36 -0.76 1.93
CA ALA A 25 -2.58 0.67 1.71
C ALA A 25 -3.62 1.28 2.68
N ARG A 26 -4.66 0.53 3.06
CA ARG A 26 -5.65 0.96 4.06
C ARG A 26 -5.07 0.97 5.47
N GLU A 27 -4.29 -0.03 5.82
CA GLU A 27 -3.55 -0.07 7.10
C GLU A 27 -2.60 1.13 7.19
N HIS A 28 -1.84 1.40 6.12
CA HIS A 28 -0.96 2.58 6.05
C HIS A 28 -1.73 3.88 6.28
N ALA A 29 -2.87 4.09 5.62
CA ALA A 29 -3.68 5.29 5.82
C ALA A 29 -4.20 5.41 7.26
N THR A 30 -4.50 4.30 7.92
CA THR A 30 -4.94 4.29 9.32
C THR A 30 -3.80 4.69 10.25
N LEU A 31 -2.61 4.11 10.06
CA LEU A 31 -1.41 4.42 10.84
C LEU A 31 -0.94 5.87 10.62
N ASP A 32 -1.06 6.39 9.40
CA ASP A 32 -0.70 7.77 9.09
C ASP A 32 -1.62 8.77 9.80
N ALA A 33 -2.93 8.47 9.86
CA ALA A 33 -3.88 9.26 10.64
C ALA A 33 -3.60 9.18 12.15
N GLU A 34 -3.24 8.00 12.66
CA GLU A 34 -2.85 7.82 14.06
C GLU A 34 -1.57 8.60 14.39
N HIS A 35 -0.56 8.54 13.52
CA HIS A 35 0.68 9.31 13.66
C HIS A 35 0.39 10.81 13.71
N ALA A 36 -0.43 11.32 12.78
CA ALA A 36 -0.83 12.72 12.75
C ALA A 36 -1.56 13.12 14.05
N ARG A 37 -2.43 12.26 14.58
CA ARG A 37 -3.12 12.49 15.86
C ARG A 37 -2.13 12.61 17.02
N LEU A 38 -1.18 11.67 17.14
CA LEU A 38 -0.19 11.68 18.21
C LEU A 38 0.73 12.91 18.15
N VAL A 39 1.08 13.35 16.95
CA VAL A 39 1.86 14.58 16.74
C VAL A 39 1.06 15.81 17.17
N ALA A 40 -0.20 15.91 16.77
CA ALA A 40 -1.07 17.02 17.18
C ALA A 40 -1.26 17.06 18.70
N GLU A 41 -1.54 15.90 19.32
CA GLU A 41 -1.70 15.80 20.78
C GLU A 41 -0.42 16.21 21.53
N ARG A 42 0.75 15.80 21.03
CA ARG A 42 2.04 16.25 21.58
C ARG A 42 2.19 17.77 21.50
N ASP A 43 1.86 18.34 20.34
CA ASP A 43 2.01 19.78 20.10
C ASP A 43 1.05 20.59 20.97
N ASP A 44 -0.18 20.12 21.20
CA ASP A 44 -1.14 20.71 22.14
C ASP A 44 -0.60 20.68 23.59
N VAL A 45 -0.03 19.55 24.01
CA VAL A 45 0.59 19.38 25.33
C VAL A 45 1.76 20.36 25.50
N LEU A 46 2.61 20.52 24.48
CA LEU A 46 3.72 21.47 24.51
C LEU A 46 3.24 22.93 24.46
N ALA A 47 2.18 23.24 23.72
CA ALA A 47 1.60 24.58 23.69
C ALA A 47 1.11 25.01 25.08
N SER A 48 0.60 24.08 25.88
CA SER A 48 0.19 24.36 27.27
C SER A 48 1.33 24.90 28.15
N LEU A 49 2.60 24.59 27.84
CA LEU A 49 3.78 25.14 28.53
C LEU A 49 4.05 26.60 28.18
N VAL A 50 3.74 27.00 26.94
CA VAL A 50 4.00 28.36 26.42
C VAL A 50 2.99 29.35 26.97
N ASP A 51 1.73 28.92 27.08
CA ASP A 51 0.62 29.78 27.51
C ASP A 51 0.57 30.03 29.03
N TYR A 52 1.49 29.46 29.82
CA TYR A 52 1.47 29.58 31.28
C TYR A 52 1.91 30.99 31.74
N PRO A 53 1.00 31.86 32.23
CA PRO A 53 1.33 33.23 32.59
C PRO A 53 1.33 33.38 34.12
N ALA A 54 2.52 33.38 34.73
CA ALA A 54 2.86 34.17 35.94
C ALA A 54 4.19 33.70 36.55
N LEU A 55 4.99 34.66 37.03
CA LEU A 55 6.14 34.45 37.90
C LEU A 55 5.66 33.94 39.27
N PRO A 56 5.92 32.66 39.62
CA PRO A 56 5.43 32.11 40.87
C PRO A 56 6.26 32.63 42.06
N ASP A 57 5.63 32.75 43.22
CA ASP A 57 6.36 32.81 44.50
C ASP A 57 7.18 31.52 44.73
N ALA A 58 8.05 31.50 45.74
CA ALA A 58 8.96 30.36 45.96
C ALA A 58 8.23 29.01 46.19
N ALA A 59 6.99 29.03 46.67
CA ALA A 59 6.19 27.81 46.86
C ALA A 59 5.57 27.34 45.54
N ALA A 60 5.01 28.26 44.75
CA ALA A 60 4.48 27.99 43.44
C ALA A 60 5.57 27.57 42.43
N ALA A 61 6.82 28.00 42.62
CA ALA A 61 7.94 27.60 41.76
C ALA A 61 8.21 26.09 41.77
N ARG A 62 8.09 25.43 42.92
CA ARG A 62 8.26 23.97 43.03
C ARG A 62 7.13 23.22 42.33
N TYR A 63 5.91 23.71 42.46
CA TYR A 63 4.74 23.15 41.79
C TYR A 63 4.86 23.28 40.26
N VAL A 64 5.19 24.48 39.78
CA VAL A 64 5.42 24.75 38.34
C VAL A 64 6.52 23.85 37.79
N ALA A 65 7.64 23.69 38.51
CA ALA A 65 8.71 22.79 38.08
C ALA A 65 8.27 21.31 38.01
N GLY A 66 7.40 20.87 38.94
CA GLY A 66 6.80 19.53 38.90
C GLY A 66 5.87 19.34 37.71
N TRP A 67 5.01 20.32 37.46
CA TRP A 67 4.09 20.32 36.32
C TRP A 67 4.84 20.32 34.99
N ILE A 68 5.85 21.18 34.80
CA ILE A 68 6.70 21.21 33.59
C ILE A 68 7.29 19.82 33.33
N ARG A 69 7.89 19.18 34.35
CA ARG A 69 8.45 17.83 34.20
C ARG A 69 7.40 16.80 33.77
N SER A 70 6.20 16.87 34.34
CA SER A 70 5.11 15.96 33.98
C SER A 70 4.65 16.16 32.53
N VAL A 71 4.51 17.42 32.10
CA VAL A 71 4.09 17.76 30.73
C VAL A 71 5.16 17.37 29.73
N SER A 72 6.44 17.65 29.99
CA SER A 72 7.55 17.22 29.14
C SER A 72 7.62 15.70 29.04
N ALA A 73 7.48 14.96 30.14
CA ALA A 73 7.47 13.50 30.11
C ALA A 73 6.31 12.95 29.28
N HIS A 74 5.12 13.58 29.37
CA HIS A 74 3.97 13.17 28.56
C HIS A 74 4.19 13.45 27.07
N ALA A 75 4.72 14.63 26.72
CA ALA A 75 5.10 14.95 25.34
C ALA A 75 6.16 13.98 24.78
N ASP A 76 7.15 13.59 25.60
CA ASP A 76 8.16 12.60 25.23
C ASP A 76 7.53 11.22 24.95
N HIS A 77 6.57 10.79 25.76
CA HIS A 77 5.83 9.55 25.50
C HIS A 77 5.07 9.59 24.17
N LEU A 78 4.33 10.67 23.91
CA LEU A 78 3.61 10.86 22.64
C LEU A 78 4.58 10.89 21.44
N ALA A 79 5.74 11.53 21.60
CA ALA A 79 6.78 11.55 20.56
C ALA A 79 7.35 10.15 20.28
N GLN A 80 7.57 9.34 21.32
CA GLN A 80 8.02 7.96 21.17
C GLN A 80 6.99 7.09 20.47
N ASP A 81 5.72 7.23 20.83
CA ASP A 81 4.63 6.48 20.20
C ASP A 81 4.47 6.91 18.74
N ALA A 82 4.48 8.21 18.45
CA ALA A 82 4.46 8.73 17.08
C ALA A 82 5.63 8.18 16.25
N ALA A 83 6.84 8.10 16.82
CA ALA A 83 8.00 7.52 16.14
C ALA A 83 7.83 6.03 15.84
N ARG A 84 7.27 5.24 16.77
CA ARG A 84 6.97 3.81 16.54
C ARG A 84 5.92 3.64 15.44
N THR A 85 4.84 4.41 15.49
CA THR A 85 3.80 4.40 14.45
C THR A 85 4.40 4.78 13.09
N ARG A 86 5.33 5.73 13.05
CA ARG A 86 5.99 6.12 11.80
C ARG A 86 6.82 4.99 11.19
N VAL A 87 7.59 4.26 12.01
CA VAL A 87 8.33 3.07 11.54
C VAL A 87 7.36 2.06 10.95
N ARG A 88 6.22 1.83 11.61
CA ARG A 88 5.18 0.93 11.12
C ARG A 88 4.56 1.41 9.80
N CYS A 89 4.30 2.71 9.63
CA CYS A 89 3.87 3.26 8.35
C CYS A 89 4.87 2.91 7.24
N ASP A 90 6.16 3.16 7.46
CA ASP A 90 7.19 2.92 6.44
C ASP A 90 7.29 1.43 6.08
N GLU A 91 7.14 0.52 7.05
CA GLU A 91 7.08 -0.94 6.81
C GLU A 91 5.87 -1.32 5.93
N VAL A 92 4.68 -0.87 6.30
CA VAL A 92 3.44 -1.20 5.59
C VAL A 92 3.42 -0.57 4.19
N ALA A 93 3.97 0.63 4.03
CA ALA A 93 4.13 1.28 2.72
C ALA A 93 5.02 0.44 1.78
N ARG A 94 6.15 -0.06 2.29
CA ARG A 94 7.04 -0.94 1.52
C ARG A 94 6.33 -2.24 1.14
N GLN A 95 5.63 -2.86 2.08
CA GLN A 95 4.84 -4.07 1.82
C GLN A 95 3.77 -3.83 0.74
N ALA A 96 3.03 -2.72 0.82
CA ALA A 96 2.03 -2.37 -0.20
C ALA A 96 2.66 -2.22 -1.59
N ALA A 97 3.84 -1.59 -1.67
CA ALA A 97 4.58 -1.42 -2.92
C ALA A 97 5.12 -2.75 -3.48
N ASP A 98 5.60 -3.65 -2.62
CA ASP A 98 6.05 -4.99 -3.01
C ASP A 98 4.89 -5.82 -3.58
N GLU A 99 3.77 -5.91 -2.86
CA GLU A 99 2.57 -6.65 -3.29
C GLU A 99 1.99 -6.07 -4.60
N PHE A 100 2.02 -4.76 -4.76
CA PHE A 100 1.61 -4.11 -6.01
C PHE A 100 2.54 -4.48 -7.17
N ARG A 101 3.86 -4.45 -6.97
CA ARG A 101 4.84 -4.87 -8.00
C ARG A 101 4.67 -6.35 -8.37
N GLU A 102 4.38 -7.20 -7.39
CA GLU A 102 4.11 -8.62 -7.65
C GLU A 102 2.84 -8.80 -8.49
N ALA A 103 1.77 -8.08 -8.15
CA ALA A 103 0.53 -8.09 -8.93
C ALA A 103 0.74 -7.63 -10.39
N GLU A 104 1.53 -6.58 -10.61
CA GLU A 104 1.85 -6.10 -11.96
C GLU A 104 2.71 -7.11 -12.75
N THR A 105 3.59 -7.84 -12.07
CA THR A 105 4.34 -8.94 -12.68
C THR A 105 3.40 -10.03 -13.17
N TYR A 106 2.43 -10.45 -12.36
CA TYR A 106 1.43 -11.44 -12.79
C TYR A 106 0.52 -10.91 -13.89
N ARG A 107 0.14 -9.64 -13.84
CA ARG A 107 -0.64 -8.98 -14.90
C ARG A 107 0.07 -9.08 -16.24
N HIS A 108 1.36 -8.71 -16.27
CA HIS A 108 2.17 -8.81 -17.46
C HIS A 108 2.27 -10.25 -18.00
N LEU A 109 2.38 -11.26 -17.12
CA LEU A 109 2.37 -12.66 -17.52
C LEU A 109 1.04 -13.10 -18.14
N ILE A 110 -0.09 -12.63 -17.59
CA ILE A 110 -1.42 -12.90 -18.15
C ILE A 110 -1.53 -12.30 -19.55
N ASP A 111 -1.12 -11.05 -19.72
CA ASP A 111 -1.19 -10.35 -21.00
C ASP A 111 -0.36 -11.07 -22.08
N ARG A 112 0.82 -11.59 -21.70
CA ARG A 112 1.65 -12.41 -22.59
C ARG A 112 1.00 -13.73 -22.98
N ILE A 113 0.33 -14.40 -22.04
CA ILE A 113 -0.40 -15.65 -22.32
C ILE A 113 -1.57 -15.37 -23.28
N ASP A 114 -2.32 -14.30 -23.02
CA ASP A 114 -3.47 -13.92 -23.83
C ASP A 114 -3.03 -13.51 -25.25
N ALA A 115 -1.93 -12.76 -25.39
CA ALA A 115 -1.34 -12.42 -26.69
C ALA A 115 -0.88 -13.66 -27.47
N ALA A 116 -0.22 -14.61 -26.81
CA ALA A 116 0.20 -15.86 -27.43
C ALA A 116 -0.99 -16.78 -27.80
N GLY A 117 -2.10 -16.68 -27.07
CA GLY A 117 -3.36 -17.34 -27.41
C GLY A 117 -3.96 -16.74 -28.69
N ALA A 118 -4.09 -15.42 -28.74
CA ALA A 118 -4.62 -14.70 -29.89
C ALA A 118 -3.80 -14.95 -31.17
N GLU A 119 -2.47 -15.01 -31.08
CA GLU A 119 -1.62 -15.31 -32.24
C GLU A 119 -1.85 -16.73 -32.78
N ARG A 120 -2.03 -17.71 -31.88
CA ARG A 120 -2.34 -19.09 -32.28
C ARG A 120 -3.72 -19.19 -32.93
N GLU A 121 -4.71 -18.48 -32.41
CA GLU A 121 -6.06 -18.42 -32.99
C GLU A 121 -6.02 -17.81 -34.40
N ARG A 122 -5.30 -16.70 -34.59
CA ARG A 122 -5.10 -16.08 -35.91
C ARG A 122 -4.39 -17.02 -36.88
N ALA A 123 -3.32 -17.69 -36.45
CA ALA A 123 -2.60 -18.64 -37.28
C ALA A 123 -3.50 -19.82 -37.73
N ALA A 124 -4.30 -20.35 -36.80
CA ALA A 124 -5.27 -21.41 -37.11
C ALA A 124 -6.38 -20.93 -38.07
N GLU A 125 -6.86 -19.70 -37.91
CA GLU A 125 -7.83 -19.08 -38.84
C GLU A 125 -7.23 -18.93 -40.24
N ILE A 126 -6.00 -18.43 -40.35
CA ILE A 126 -5.28 -18.30 -41.63
C ILE A 126 -5.09 -19.67 -42.29
N GLU A 127 -4.70 -20.68 -41.53
CA GLU A 127 -4.53 -22.05 -42.04
C GLU A 127 -5.85 -22.62 -42.58
N LEU A 128 -6.95 -22.44 -41.83
CA LEU A 128 -8.27 -22.95 -42.20
C LEU A 128 -8.82 -22.24 -43.45
N LEU A 129 -8.64 -20.92 -43.55
CA LEU A 129 -8.98 -20.14 -44.75
C LEU A 129 -8.12 -20.55 -45.95
N SER A 130 -6.82 -20.73 -45.76
CA SER A 130 -5.89 -21.15 -46.82
C SER A 130 -6.24 -22.53 -47.37
N ALA A 131 -6.63 -23.47 -46.50
CA ALA A 131 -7.09 -24.80 -46.88
C ALA A 131 -8.41 -24.78 -47.66
N TYR A 132 -9.28 -23.80 -47.38
CA TYR A 132 -10.53 -23.61 -48.12
C TYR A 132 -10.28 -23.01 -49.51
N LEU A 133 -9.44 -21.98 -49.60
CA LEU A 133 -9.08 -21.31 -50.86
C LEU A 133 -8.35 -22.24 -51.84
N THR A 134 -7.52 -23.14 -51.34
CA THR A 134 -6.82 -24.14 -52.18
C THR A 134 -7.73 -25.25 -52.72
N LYS A 135 -8.94 -25.43 -52.18
CA LYS A 135 -9.92 -26.43 -52.64
C LYS A 135 -10.98 -25.87 -53.61
N GLN A 136 -11.02 -24.56 -53.87
CA GLN A 136 -11.90 -24.04 -54.90
C GLN A 136 -11.36 -24.41 -56.29
N PRO A 137 -12.15 -25.09 -57.15
CA PRO A 137 -11.74 -25.31 -58.53
C PRO A 137 -11.56 -23.94 -59.19
N ARG A 138 -10.43 -23.74 -59.86
CA ARG A 138 -10.27 -22.63 -60.80
C ARG A 138 -11.41 -22.73 -61.80
N THR A 139 -12.38 -21.83 -61.68
CA THR A 139 -13.34 -21.58 -62.74
C THR A 139 -12.57 -20.88 -63.86
N ASP A 140 -12.07 -21.69 -64.79
CA ASP A 140 -11.65 -21.24 -66.12
C ASP A 140 -12.87 -20.90 -66.98
#